data_AF-A0A8K0XJ33-F1
#
_entry.id   AF-A0A8K0XJ33-F1
#
_cell.length_a   1.000
_cell.length_b   1.000
_cell.length_c   1.000
_cell.angle_alpha   90.00
_cell.angle_beta   90.00
_cell.angle_gamma   90.00
#
_symmetry.space_group_name_H-M   'P 1'
#
loop_
_entity.id
_entity.type
_entity.pdbx_description
1 polymer ?
#
loop_
_entity_poly.entity_id
_entity_poly.type
_entity_poly.pdbx_seq_one_letter_code
_entity_poly.pdbx_strand_id
1 'polypeptide(L)'
;MANNDKLNVSLEPHLLDLLTPLVGILPTELSDELAAIVSSEKTGSSTPVIPYDVVQKISKWSRTSSGMRALQSCSPPLDPHSYTTVSLLAGTRTSPEKHFPPYIAPDPEEERRRAADDRKAVSTVVNAVLSVAGTGVATWWASNHTGLRIEWRALVAVGAALVVAFAEIMLYMIWDSRRSAKPEEPSRRHRVLVQRKKDAGEVDDAKEVSVLASSTSLRDSSLHHRTPNQIEPSDR
;
A
#
# COMPACT_ATOMS: atom_id res chain seq x y z
N MET A 1 -17.67 1.22 24.83
CA MET A 1 -17.59 2.70 24.77
C MET A 1 -16.25 3.01 24.16
N ALA A 2 -16.23 3.39 22.88
CA ALA A 2 -14.98 3.71 22.19
C ALA A 2 -14.30 4.85 22.95
N ASN A 3 -13.01 4.70 23.27
CA ASN A 3 -12.18 5.84 23.61
C ASN A 3 -12.31 6.80 22.43
N ASN A 4 -13.02 7.91 22.62
CA ASN A 4 -12.92 9.03 21.72
C ASN A 4 -11.48 9.52 21.87
N ASP A 5 -10.59 8.97 21.05
CA ASP A 5 -9.24 9.48 20.89
C ASP A 5 -9.36 11.00 20.80
N LYS A 6 -8.76 11.69 21.76
CA LYS A 6 -8.83 13.16 21.90
C LYS A 6 -8.37 13.77 20.57
N LEU A 7 -9.33 14.12 19.73
CA LEU A 7 -9.06 14.72 18.44
C LEU A 7 -8.71 16.17 18.70
N ASN A 8 -7.54 16.54 18.19
CA ASN A 8 -6.99 17.87 18.30
C ASN A 8 -7.08 18.55 16.95
N VAL A 9 -7.30 19.85 16.96
CA VAL A 9 -7.46 20.67 15.76
C VAL A 9 -6.46 21.81 15.83
N SER A 10 -5.80 22.13 14.72
CA SER A 10 -4.93 23.32 14.65
C SER A 10 -5.77 24.58 14.84
N LEU A 11 -5.30 25.45 15.73
CA LEU A 11 -5.92 26.72 16.04
C LEU A 11 -5.32 27.77 15.10
N GLU A 12 -5.92 27.92 13.93
CA GLU A 12 -5.48 28.88 12.91
C GLU A 12 -5.79 30.34 13.33
N PRO A 13 -5.07 31.35 12.82
CA PRO A 13 -5.25 32.75 13.22
C PRO A 13 -6.67 33.28 13.03
N HIS A 14 -7.36 32.91 11.94
CA HIS A 14 -8.74 33.34 11.71
C HIS A 14 -9.72 32.75 12.73
N LEU A 15 -9.43 31.56 13.23
CA LEU A 15 -10.26 30.90 14.24
C LEU A 15 -10.10 31.61 15.59
N LEU A 16 -8.91 32.09 15.92
CA LEU A 16 -8.66 32.90 17.10
C LEU A 16 -9.39 34.24 17.06
N ASP A 17 -9.37 34.93 15.92
CA ASP A 17 -10.09 36.18 15.73
C ASP A 17 -11.61 35.99 15.97
N LEU A 18 -12.16 34.85 15.54
CA LEU A 18 -13.56 34.50 15.76
C LEU A 18 -13.87 34.08 17.20
N LEU A 19 -12.97 33.37 17.87
CA LEU A 19 -13.17 32.83 19.22
C LEU A 19 -12.91 33.86 20.32
N THR A 20 -12.06 34.85 20.08
CA THR A 20 -11.74 35.93 21.03
C THR A 20 -12.97 36.66 21.57
N PRO A 21 -13.93 37.13 20.74
CA PRO A 21 -15.13 37.79 21.26
C PRO A 21 -16.07 36.85 22.03
N LEU A 22 -15.96 35.53 21.82
CA LEU A 22 -16.84 34.54 22.46
C LEU A 22 -16.56 34.31 23.94
N VAL A 23 -15.34 34.59 24.39
CA VAL A 23 -14.90 34.30 25.78
C VAL A 23 -15.81 34.97 26.81
N GLY A 24 -16.32 36.17 26.53
CA GLY A 24 -17.20 36.91 27.46
C GLY A 24 -18.70 36.54 27.40
N ILE A 25 -19.11 35.70 26.44
CA ILE A 25 -20.53 35.43 26.15
C ILE A 25 -20.88 33.96 26.46
N LEU A 26 -19.88 33.08 26.39
CA LEU A 26 -20.03 31.65 26.66
C LEU A 26 -20.41 31.39 28.13
N PRO A 27 -21.08 30.25 28.41
CA PRO A 27 -21.25 29.76 29.78
C PRO A 27 -19.90 29.61 30.47
N THR A 28 -19.86 29.86 31.79
CA THR A 28 -18.62 29.96 32.58
C THR A 28 -17.68 28.76 32.40
N GLU A 29 -18.23 27.55 32.31
CA GLU A 29 -17.42 26.33 32.09
C GLU A 29 -16.67 26.35 30.73
N LEU A 30 -17.31 26.83 29.67
CA LEU A 30 -16.71 26.89 28.33
C LEU A 30 -15.81 28.10 28.16
N SER A 31 -16.13 29.22 28.81
CA SER A 31 -15.27 30.41 28.78
C SER A 31 -13.93 30.13 29.43
N ASP A 32 -13.91 29.39 30.54
CA ASP A 32 -12.67 29.07 31.25
C ASP A 32 -11.78 28.11 30.44
N GLU A 33 -12.38 27.07 29.84
CA GLU A 33 -11.69 26.14 28.92
C GLU A 33 -11.09 26.91 27.72
N LEU A 34 -11.85 27.83 27.11
CA LEU A 34 -11.43 28.59 25.94
C LEU A 34 -10.36 29.64 26.30
N ALA A 35 -10.51 30.35 27.43
CA ALA A 35 -9.58 31.37 27.89
C ALA A 35 -8.19 30.78 28.18
N ALA A 36 -8.13 29.56 28.73
CA ALA A 36 -6.89 28.85 28.95
C ALA A 36 -6.14 28.56 27.63
N ILE A 37 -6.87 28.17 26.58
CA ILE A 37 -6.30 27.85 25.26
C ILE A 37 -5.81 29.11 24.54
N VAL A 38 -6.63 30.18 24.53
CA VAL A 38 -6.27 31.47 23.92
C VAL A 38 -5.06 32.10 24.64
N SER A 39 -4.96 31.94 25.96
CA SER A 39 -3.81 32.43 26.73
C SER A 39 -2.53 31.63 26.45
N SER A 40 -2.66 30.32 26.17
CA SER A 40 -1.51 29.43 25.90
C SER A 40 -0.78 29.78 24.61
N GLU A 41 -1.48 30.25 23.57
CA GLU A 41 -0.87 30.65 22.30
C GLU A 41 0.24 31.70 22.49
N LYS A 42 0.02 32.65 23.40
CA LYS A 42 0.90 33.80 23.63
C LYS A 42 2.31 33.40 24.12
N THR A 43 2.52 32.15 24.51
CA THR A 43 3.79 31.66 25.09
C THR A 43 4.76 31.01 24.09
N GLY A 44 4.36 30.81 22.82
CA GLY A 44 5.27 30.66 21.67
C GLY A 44 6.13 29.38 21.59
N SER A 45 5.86 28.54 20.58
CA SER A 45 6.86 27.79 19.76
C SER A 45 6.22 26.66 18.93
N SER A 46 4.96 26.30 19.17
CA SER A 46 4.21 25.31 18.40
C SER A 46 2.88 25.88 17.91
N THR A 47 2.37 25.36 16.79
CA THR A 47 1.02 25.68 16.30
C THR A 47 0.03 25.42 17.44
N PRO A 48 -0.72 26.43 17.91
CA PRO A 48 -1.67 26.23 19.01
C PRO A 48 -2.71 25.20 18.60
N VAL A 49 -3.16 24.41 19.57
CA VAL A 49 -4.06 23.28 19.34
C VAL A 49 -5.27 23.42 20.25
N ILE A 50 -6.46 23.23 19.69
CA ILE A 50 -7.72 23.21 20.43
C ILE A 50 -8.31 21.79 20.41
N PRO A 51 -8.76 21.24 21.56
CA PRO A 51 -9.47 19.98 21.57
C PRO A 51 -10.79 20.09 20.78
N TYR A 52 -11.06 19.11 19.93
CA TYR A 52 -12.27 19.05 19.11
C TYR A 52 -13.55 19.12 19.94
N ASP A 53 -13.55 18.53 21.13
CA ASP A 53 -14.69 18.54 22.04
C ASP A 53 -15.12 19.97 22.41
N VAL A 54 -14.16 20.89 22.61
CA VAL A 54 -14.44 22.30 22.92
C VAL A 54 -15.13 22.97 21.74
N VAL A 55 -14.60 22.79 20.53
CA VAL A 55 -15.19 23.30 19.28
C VAL A 55 -16.61 22.74 19.09
N GLN A 56 -16.82 21.47 19.40
CA GLN A 56 -18.13 20.83 19.31
C GLN A 56 -19.12 21.39 20.34
N LYS A 57 -18.70 21.60 21.60
CA LYS A 57 -19.53 22.23 22.64
C LYS A 57 -19.93 23.66 22.24
N ILE A 58 -19.00 24.46 21.71
CA ILE A 58 -19.26 25.82 21.20
C ILE A 58 -20.29 25.76 20.06
N SER A 59 -20.10 24.86 19.08
CA SER A 59 -21.06 24.74 17.97
C SER A 59 -22.44 24.23 18.41
N LYS A 60 -22.52 23.42 19.46
CA LYS A 60 -23.81 23.00 20.02
C LYS A 60 -24.49 24.19 20.70
N TRP A 61 -23.74 24.93 21.51
CA TRP A 61 -24.23 26.11 22.21
C TRP A 61 -24.70 27.21 21.24
N SER A 62 -23.96 27.50 20.17
CA SER A 62 -24.34 28.53 19.17
C SER A 62 -25.66 28.24 18.45
N ARG A 63 -26.08 26.97 18.40
CA ARG A 63 -27.37 26.54 17.83
C ARG A 63 -28.53 26.55 18.83
N THR A 64 -28.26 26.72 20.12
CA THR A 64 -29.32 26.85 21.13
C THR A 64 -29.98 28.22 21.06
N SER A 65 -31.24 28.32 21.49
CA SER A 65 -31.95 29.59 21.51
C SER A 65 -31.30 30.64 22.43
N SER A 66 -30.69 30.21 23.54
CA SER A 66 -29.92 31.09 24.42
C SER A 66 -28.64 31.58 23.75
N GLY A 67 -27.86 30.68 23.14
CA GLY A 67 -26.63 31.04 22.42
C GLY A 67 -26.88 31.98 21.25
N MET A 68 -27.91 31.72 20.43
CA MET A 68 -28.27 32.61 19.31
C MET A 68 -28.63 34.02 19.78
N ARG A 69 -29.45 34.13 20.84
CA ARG A 69 -29.81 35.45 21.41
C ARG A 69 -28.59 36.16 21.99
N ALA A 70 -27.72 35.42 22.68
CA ALA A 70 -26.52 35.98 23.27
C ALA A 70 -25.58 36.55 22.19
N LEU A 71 -25.32 35.80 21.12
CA LEU A 71 -24.50 36.24 19.97
C LEU A 71 -25.10 37.46 19.24
N GLN A 72 -26.44 37.50 19.09
CA GLN A 72 -27.14 38.62 18.47
C GLN A 72 -27.19 39.88 19.36
N SER A 73 -27.12 39.71 20.68
CA SER A 73 -27.14 40.82 21.64
C SER A 73 -25.80 41.55 21.78
N CYS A 74 -24.73 41.01 21.17
CA CYS A 74 -23.41 41.63 21.17
C CYS A 74 -23.34 42.85 20.25
N SER A 75 -22.38 43.74 20.52
CA SER A 75 -22.08 44.91 19.69
C SER A 75 -20.62 44.84 19.25
N PRO A 76 -20.32 44.48 17.98
CA PRO A 76 -21.25 44.20 16.88
C PRO A 76 -22.01 42.87 17.01
N PRO A 77 -23.20 42.74 16.39
CA PRO A 77 -23.95 41.49 16.40
C PRO A 77 -23.18 40.41 15.65
N LEU A 78 -22.98 39.27 16.30
CA LEU A 78 -22.23 38.14 15.75
C LEU A 78 -23.19 37.18 15.05
N ASP A 79 -22.78 36.65 13.89
CA ASP A 79 -23.57 35.68 13.14
C ASP A 79 -23.43 34.26 13.74
N PRO A 80 -24.54 33.62 14.19
CA PRO A 80 -24.49 32.26 14.73
C PRO A 80 -23.94 31.20 13.74
N HIS A 81 -24.11 31.40 12.43
CA HIS A 81 -23.66 30.43 11.43
C HIS A 81 -22.13 30.36 11.31
N SER A 82 -21.45 31.45 11.64
CA SER A 82 -19.98 31.52 11.70
C SER A 82 -19.40 30.63 12.81
N TYR A 83 -20.21 30.25 13.80
CA TYR A 83 -19.81 29.39 14.93
C TYR A 83 -20.31 27.95 14.81
N THR A 84 -20.73 27.53 13.61
CA THR A 84 -21.02 26.12 13.37
C THR A 84 -19.72 25.32 13.24
N THR A 85 -19.74 24.04 13.59
CA THR A 85 -18.57 23.14 13.49
C THR A 85 -17.91 23.21 12.11
N VAL A 86 -18.70 23.31 11.04
CA VAL A 86 -18.16 23.37 9.67
C VAL A 86 -17.35 24.64 9.45
N SER A 87 -17.87 25.79 9.88
CA SER A 87 -17.18 27.08 9.78
C SER A 87 -15.94 27.14 10.67
N LEU A 88 -16.02 26.63 11.91
CA LEU A 88 -14.90 26.62 12.86
C LEU A 88 -13.76 25.68 12.44
N LEU A 89 -14.07 24.59 11.73
CA LEU A 89 -13.05 23.66 11.23
C LEU A 89 -12.53 24.03 9.84
N ALA A 90 -13.11 25.04 9.18
CA ALA A 90 -12.67 25.47 7.87
C ALA A 90 -11.22 25.96 7.92
N GLY A 91 -10.37 25.34 7.10
CA GLY A 91 -8.93 25.66 7.06
C GLY A 91 -8.08 25.05 8.17
N THR A 92 -8.68 24.33 9.13
CA THR A 92 -7.93 23.70 10.22
C THR A 92 -7.39 22.31 9.84
N ARG A 93 -6.26 21.92 10.44
CA ARG A 93 -5.67 20.59 10.28
C ARG A 93 -6.12 19.72 11.45
N THR A 94 -6.59 18.51 11.16
CA THR A 94 -6.93 17.52 12.19
C THR A 94 -5.67 16.75 12.58
N SER A 95 -5.43 16.63 13.89
CA SER A 95 -4.24 15.98 14.48
C SER A 95 -2.90 16.51 13.92
N PRO A 96 -2.60 17.81 14.04
CA PRO A 96 -1.34 18.38 13.54
C PRO A 96 -0.09 17.71 14.15
N GLU A 97 -0.20 17.13 15.34
CA GLU A 97 0.85 16.39 16.03
C GLU A 97 1.04 14.93 15.55
N LYS A 98 0.11 14.37 14.75
CA LYS A 98 0.24 13.01 14.24
C LYS A 98 1.03 13.02 12.95
N HIS A 99 2.28 12.58 13.03
CA HIS A 99 3.07 12.25 11.85
C HIS A 99 2.61 10.90 11.29
N PHE A 100 2.41 10.83 9.97
CA PHE A 100 2.25 9.53 9.31
C PHE A 100 3.51 8.69 9.56
N PRO A 101 3.36 7.37 9.79
CA PRO A 101 4.53 6.50 9.86
C PRO A 101 5.35 6.66 8.57
N PRO A 102 6.68 6.55 8.65
CA PRO A 102 7.53 6.68 7.47
C PRO A 102 7.07 5.65 6.42
N TYR A 103 6.77 6.14 5.21
CA TYR A 103 6.44 5.26 4.10
C TYR A 103 7.69 4.45 3.73
N ILE A 104 7.62 3.14 3.94
CA ILE A 104 8.65 2.19 3.50
C ILE A 104 8.22 1.72 2.12
N ALA A 105 8.87 2.22 1.07
CA ALA A 105 8.62 1.73 -0.27
C ALA A 105 8.96 0.22 -0.33
N PRO A 106 8.09 -0.63 -0.92
CA PRO A 106 8.42 -2.02 -1.15
C PRO A 106 9.67 -2.12 -2.04
N ASP A 107 10.56 -3.07 -1.73
CA ASP A 107 11.76 -3.29 -2.53
C ASP A 107 11.36 -3.76 -3.95
N PRO A 108 11.70 -3.01 -5.01
CA PRO A 108 11.35 -3.39 -6.38
C PRO A 108 11.94 -4.76 -6.78
N GLU A 109 13.04 -5.18 -6.16
CA GLU A 109 13.64 -6.49 -6.43
C GLU A 109 12.83 -7.63 -5.83
N GLU A 110 12.22 -7.44 -4.65
CA GLU A 110 11.30 -8.44 -4.10
C GLU A 110 10.06 -8.61 -4.97
N GLU A 111 9.51 -7.51 -5.48
CA GLU A 111 8.33 -7.55 -6.34
C GLU A 111 8.62 -8.26 -7.68
N ARG A 112 9.80 -8.01 -8.28
CA ARG A 112 10.27 -8.74 -9.46
C ARG A 112 10.44 -10.23 -9.20
N ARG A 113 10.99 -10.61 -8.04
CA ARG A 113 11.16 -12.02 -7.65
C ARG A 113 9.81 -12.71 -7.50
N ARG A 114 8.85 -12.07 -6.81
CA ARG A 114 7.47 -12.58 -6.67
C ARG A 114 6.82 -12.79 -8.04
N ALA A 115 6.89 -11.80 -8.92
CA ALA A 115 6.34 -11.92 -10.28
C ALA A 115 7.00 -13.05 -11.10
N ALA A 116 8.30 -13.27 -10.95
CA ALA A 116 9.00 -14.36 -11.62
C ALA A 116 8.61 -15.74 -11.05
N ASP A 117 8.44 -15.85 -9.73
CA ASP A 117 7.99 -17.08 -9.08
C ASP A 117 6.53 -17.42 -9.42
N ASP A 118 5.65 -16.42 -9.53
CA ASP A 118 4.26 -16.61 -9.94
C ASP A 118 4.18 -17.19 -11.35
N ARG A 119 4.98 -16.66 -12.29
CA ARG A 119 5.03 -17.19 -13.67
C ARG A 119 5.50 -18.64 -13.73
N LYS A 120 6.47 -19.02 -12.90
CA LYS A 120 6.97 -20.40 -12.79
C LYS A 120 5.93 -21.33 -12.17
N ALA A 121 5.21 -20.86 -11.17
CA ALA A 121 4.12 -21.63 -10.56
C ALA A 121 3.01 -21.88 -11.59
N VAL A 122 2.59 -20.84 -12.31
CA VAL A 122 1.56 -20.95 -13.36
C VAL A 122 2.01 -21.89 -14.48
N SER A 123 3.24 -21.78 -14.96
CA SER A 123 3.72 -22.66 -16.03
C SER A 123 3.79 -24.12 -15.61
N THR A 124 4.15 -24.38 -14.34
CA THR A 124 4.19 -25.73 -13.77
C THR A 124 2.79 -26.35 -13.72
N VAL A 125 1.79 -25.59 -13.26
CA VAL A 125 0.40 -26.05 -13.21
C VAL A 125 -0.14 -26.34 -14.61
N VAL A 126 0.11 -25.45 -15.57
CA VAL A 126 -0.33 -25.64 -16.95
C VAL A 126 0.31 -26.88 -17.56
N ASN A 127 1.62 -27.10 -17.34
CA ASN A 127 2.32 -28.29 -17.84
C ASN A 127 1.76 -29.59 -17.23
N ALA A 128 1.50 -29.59 -15.92
CA ALA A 128 0.93 -30.76 -15.25
C ALA A 128 -0.47 -31.12 -15.80
N VAL A 129 -1.34 -30.12 -15.98
CA VAL A 129 -2.68 -30.33 -16.56
C VAL A 129 -2.57 -30.86 -17.99
N LEU A 130 -1.65 -30.31 -18.79
CA LEU A 130 -1.47 -30.72 -20.18
C LEU A 130 -0.91 -32.15 -20.29
N SER A 131 -0.02 -32.55 -19.39
CA SER A 131 0.50 -33.92 -19.28
C SER A 131 -0.60 -34.93 -18.94
N VAL A 132 -1.46 -34.63 -17.96
CA VAL A 132 -2.58 -35.50 -17.56
C VAL A 132 -3.58 -35.63 -18.71
N ALA A 133 -4.00 -34.52 -19.31
CA ALA A 133 -4.94 -34.51 -20.42
C ALA A 133 -4.37 -35.21 -21.66
N GLY A 134 -3.11 -34.91 -22.00
CA GLY A 134 -2.39 -35.51 -23.13
C GLY A 134 -2.25 -37.02 -22.99
N THR A 135 -1.94 -37.52 -21.78
CA THR A 135 -1.86 -38.95 -21.50
C THR A 135 -3.22 -39.63 -21.67
N GLY A 136 -4.28 -39.04 -21.12
CA GLY A 136 -5.64 -39.58 -21.27
C GLY A 136 -6.08 -39.69 -22.73
N VAL A 137 -5.87 -38.63 -23.52
CA VAL A 137 -6.19 -38.62 -24.96
C VAL A 137 -5.32 -39.62 -25.74
N ALA A 138 -4.03 -39.68 -25.46
CA ALA A 138 -3.12 -40.61 -26.11
C ALA A 138 -3.49 -42.08 -25.82
N THR A 139 -3.80 -42.41 -24.55
CA THR A 139 -4.25 -43.75 -24.15
C THR A 139 -5.59 -44.09 -24.79
N TRP A 140 -6.52 -43.15 -24.85
CA TRP A 140 -7.81 -43.35 -25.54
C TRP A 140 -7.61 -43.65 -27.03
N TRP A 141 -6.73 -42.90 -27.71
CA TRP A 141 -6.43 -43.10 -29.12
C TRP A 141 -5.74 -44.45 -29.38
N ALA A 142 -4.74 -44.80 -28.57
CA ALA A 142 -4.04 -46.08 -28.66
C ALA A 142 -5.00 -47.27 -28.45
N SER A 143 -5.94 -47.15 -27.50
CA SER A 143 -6.91 -48.20 -27.21
C SER A 143 -7.87 -48.49 -28.39
N ASN A 144 -8.00 -47.57 -29.36
CA ASN A 144 -8.83 -47.78 -30.56
C ASN A 144 -8.37 -48.97 -31.41
N HIS A 145 -7.09 -49.32 -31.34
CA HIS A 145 -6.49 -50.38 -32.15
C HIS A 145 -6.58 -51.77 -31.49
N THR A 146 -7.04 -51.85 -30.23
CA THR A 146 -7.03 -53.08 -29.44
C THR A 146 -8.32 -53.89 -29.48
N GLY A 147 -9.37 -53.40 -30.16
CA GLY A 147 -10.66 -54.09 -30.26
C GLY A 147 -11.46 -54.19 -28.95
N LEU A 148 -11.02 -53.50 -27.88
CA LEU A 148 -11.67 -53.48 -26.58
C LEU A 148 -13.03 -52.75 -26.64
N ARG A 149 -13.99 -53.22 -25.84
CA ARG A 149 -15.28 -52.52 -25.64
C ARG A 149 -15.05 -51.11 -25.10
N ILE A 150 -15.93 -50.17 -25.47
CA ILE A 150 -15.80 -48.74 -25.14
C ILE A 150 -15.66 -48.49 -23.62
N GLU A 151 -16.29 -49.33 -22.81
CA GLU A 151 -16.25 -49.28 -21.33
C GLU A 151 -14.83 -49.48 -20.80
N TRP A 152 -14.12 -50.50 -21.31
CA TRP A 152 -12.76 -50.82 -20.90
C TRP A 152 -11.76 -49.76 -21.36
N ARG A 153 -12.00 -49.15 -22.54
CA ARG A 153 -11.17 -48.06 -23.05
C ARG A 153 -11.25 -46.82 -22.17
N ALA A 154 -12.44 -46.49 -21.70
CA ALA A 154 -12.65 -45.37 -20.78
C ALA A 154 -11.96 -45.65 -19.42
N LEU A 155 -12.11 -46.86 -18.88
CA LEU A 155 -11.47 -47.25 -17.62
C LEU A 155 -9.94 -47.17 -17.69
N VAL A 156 -9.33 -47.63 -18.79
CA VAL A 156 -7.87 -47.57 -18.97
C VAL A 156 -7.39 -46.13 -19.13
N ALA A 157 -8.10 -45.28 -19.87
CA ALA A 157 -7.74 -43.87 -20.04
C ALA A 157 -7.84 -43.08 -18.71
N VAL A 158 -8.92 -43.28 -17.94
CA VAL A 158 -9.10 -42.66 -16.62
C VAL A 158 -8.05 -43.19 -15.64
N GLY A 159 -7.76 -44.49 -15.66
CA GLY A 159 -6.72 -45.09 -14.82
C GLY A 159 -5.34 -44.51 -15.09
N ALA A 160 -4.95 -44.37 -16.37
CA ALA A 160 -3.69 -43.75 -16.76
C ALA A 160 -3.61 -42.28 -16.33
N ALA A 161 -4.67 -41.50 -16.56
CA ALA A 161 -4.73 -40.10 -16.12
C ALA A 161 -4.60 -39.95 -14.60
N LEU A 162 -5.22 -40.85 -13.83
CA LEU A 162 -5.17 -40.87 -12.37
C LEU A 162 -3.75 -41.19 -11.86
N VAL A 163 -3.04 -42.15 -12.47
CA VAL A 163 -1.64 -42.44 -12.13
C VAL A 163 -0.74 -41.23 -12.39
N VAL A 164 -0.90 -40.55 -13.52
CA VAL A 164 -0.13 -39.33 -13.83
C VAL A 164 -0.45 -38.21 -12.84
N ALA A 165 -1.73 -38.02 -12.51
CA ALA A 165 -2.13 -37.03 -11.52
C ALA A 165 -1.48 -37.29 -10.15
N PHE A 166 -1.43 -38.55 -9.69
CA PHE A 166 -0.72 -38.90 -8.46
C PHE A 166 0.78 -38.65 -8.53
N ALA A 167 1.42 -38.95 -9.66
CA ALA A 167 2.84 -38.67 -9.86
C ALA A 167 3.14 -37.17 -9.78
N GLU A 168 2.31 -36.33 -10.41
CA GLU A 168 2.42 -34.86 -10.36
C GLU A 168 2.17 -34.31 -8.96
N ILE A 169 1.18 -34.83 -8.21
CA ILE A 169 0.93 -34.43 -6.82
C ILE A 169 2.14 -34.73 -5.93
N MET A 170 2.74 -35.93 -6.07
CA MET A 170 3.93 -36.30 -5.32
C MET A 170 5.13 -35.41 -5.67
N LEU A 171 5.31 -35.10 -6.96
CA LEU A 171 6.36 -34.20 -7.42
C LEU A 171 6.17 -32.78 -6.86
N TYR A 172 4.92 -32.27 -6.88
CA TYR A 172 4.57 -30.99 -6.28
C TYR A 172 4.86 -30.96 -4.78
N MET A 173 4.50 -32.02 -4.05
CA MET A 173 4.76 -32.11 -2.61
C MET A 173 6.26 -32.10 -2.28
N ILE A 174 7.09 -32.77 -3.09
CA ILE A 174 8.56 -32.71 -2.96
C ILE A 174 9.09 -31.29 -3.24
N TRP A 175 8.56 -30.65 -4.29
CA TRP A 175 8.95 -29.28 -4.64
C TRP A 175 8.56 -28.27 -3.56
N ASP A 176 7.35 -28.38 -3.03
CA ASP A 176 6.83 -27.53 -1.96
C ASP A 176 7.61 -27.74 -0.65
N SER A 177 7.94 -28.99 -0.30
CA SER A 177 8.81 -29.31 0.84
C SER A 177 10.18 -28.64 0.72
N ARG A 178 10.77 -28.62 -0.48
CA ARG A 178 12.06 -27.95 -0.73
C ARG A 178 11.97 -26.43 -0.67
N ARG A 179 10.82 -25.82 -0.99
CA ARG A 179 10.61 -24.37 -0.85
C ARG A 179 10.29 -23.96 0.59
N SER A 180 9.58 -24.80 1.32
CA SER A 180 9.21 -24.56 2.72
C SER A 180 10.39 -24.70 3.68
N ALA A 181 11.42 -25.46 3.29
CA ALA A 181 12.72 -25.44 3.95
C ALA A 181 13.44 -24.12 3.62
N LYS A 182 12.99 -23.01 4.22
CA LYS A 182 13.77 -21.77 4.24
C LYS A 182 15.16 -22.12 4.78
N PRO A 183 16.26 -21.71 4.14
CA PRO A 183 17.55 -21.73 4.81
C PRO A 183 17.35 -20.86 6.06
N GLU A 184 17.48 -21.45 7.25
CA GLU A 184 17.74 -20.67 8.45
C GLU A 184 18.86 -19.70 8.06
N GLU A 185 18.57 -18.39 8.08
CA GLU A 185 19.60 -17.40 7.79
C GLU A 185 20.82 -17.76 8.62
N PRO A 186 21.98 -18.08 8.01
CA PRO A 186 23.18 -18.21 8.79
C PRO A 186 23.42 -16.85 9.42
N SER A 187 23.21 -16.77 10.73
CA SER A 187 23.52 -15.63 11.57
C SER A 187 24.77 -14.95 11.04
N ARG A 188 24.60 -13.75 10.46
CA ARG A 188 25.65 -12.97 9.82
C ARG A 188 26.72 -12.62 10.85
N ARG A 189 27.64 -13.55 11.11
CA ARG A 189 28.96 -13.21 11.64
C ARG A 189 29.70 -12.58 10.48
N HIS A 190 29.65 -11.26 10.50
CA HIS A 190 30.39 -10.32 9.69
C HIS A 190 31.89 -10.65 9.71
N ARG A 191 32.35 -11.56 8.84
CA ARG A 191 33.77 -11.61 8.47
C ARG A 191 33.97 -10.61 7.36
N VAL A 192 34.42 -9.43 7.76
CA VAL A 192 35.02 -8.43 6.89
C VAL A 192 36.24 -9.09 6.24
N LEU A 193 36.06 -9.63 5.04
CA LEU A 193 37.18 -10.02 4.19
C LEU A 193 37.61 -8.75 3.44
N VAL A 194 38.60 -8.06 4.00
CA VAL A 194 39.34 -6.99 3.32
C VAL A 194 39.97 -7.61 2.08
N GLN A 195 39.38 -7.41 0.90
CA GLN A 195 40.05 -7.72 -0.35
C GLN A 195 41.15 -6.69 -0.59
N ARG A 196 42.39 -7.13 -0.33
CA ARG A 196 43.61 -6.44 -0.73
C ARG A 196 43.77 -6.61 -2.25
N LYS A 197 43.57 -5.51 -2.96
CA LYS A 197 43.90 -5.30 -4.38
C LYS A 197 45.33 -5.79 -4.66
N LYS A 198 45.49 -6.72 -5.60
CA LYS A 198 46.78 -6.98 -6.26
C LYS A 198 46.53 -7.20 -7.75
N ASP A 199 46.85 -6.16 -8.51
CA ASP A 199 46.97 -6.15 -9.96
C ASP A 199 48.19 -6.96 -10.42
N ALA A 200 48.06 -7.54 -11.62
CA ALA A 200 49.05 -7.98 -12.63
C ALA A 200 48.57 -9.32 -13.20
N GLY A 201 47.99 -9.35 -14.41
CA GLY A 201 48.71 -9.66 -15.67
C GLY A 201 48.79 -11.20 -15.84
N GLU A 202 48.61 -11.87 -16.96
CA GLU A 202 48.61 -11.54 -18.38
C GLU A 202 48.44 -12.90 -19.14
N VAL A 203 47.80 -12.88 -20.32
CA VAL A 203 47.88 -13.82 -21.48
C VAL A 203 47.15 -15.19 -21.49
N ASP A 204 46.35 -15.31 -22.57
CA ASP A 204 45.93 -16.44 -23.44
C ASP A 204 45.96 -17.89 -22.93
N ASP A 205 44.89 -18.64 -23.21
CA ASP A 205 44.78 -19.41 -24.46
C ASP A 205 43.42 -20.14 -24.53
N ALA A 206 42.98 -20.36 -25.77
CA ALA A 206 41.71 -20.88 -26.19
C ALA A 206 41.37 -22.29 -25.67
N LYS A 207 40.08 -22.51 -25.37
CA LYS A 207 39.35 -23.65 -25.90
C LYS A 207 37.84 -23.45 -25.89
N GLU A 208 37.36 -23.27 -27.11
CA GLU A 208 36.01 -23.39 -27.60
C GLU A 208 35.35 -24.70 -27.16
N VAL A 209 34.27 -24.61 -26.39
CA VAL A 209 33.24 -25.65 -26.32
C VAL A 209 31.88 -24.98 -26.48
N SER A 210 31.36 -25.10 -27.70
CA SER A 210 30.00 -24.75 -28.08
C SER A 210 28.99 -25.59 -27.31
N VAL A 211 28.24 -24.95 -26.41
CA VAL A 211 26.97 -25.49 -25.91
C VAL A 211 25.88 -24.49 -26.27
N LEU A 212 25.17 -24.86 -27.32
CA LEU A 212 23.99 -24.20 -27.86
C LEU A 212 22.87 -24.23 -26.81
N ALA A 213 22.73 -23.16 -26.03
CA ALA A 213 21.55 -22.92 -25.20
C ALA A 213 20.83 -21.66 -25.72
N SER A 214 19.69 -21.90 -26.37
CA SER A 214 18.73 -20.88 -26.80
C SER A 214 18.35 -19.96 -25.65
N SER A 215 18.84 -18.73 -25.70
CA SER A 215 18.33 -17.62 -24.92
C SER A 215 17.43 -16.77 -25.81
N THR A 216 16.13 -16.79 -25.53
CA THR A 216 15.17 -15.83 -26.08
C THR A 216 15.35 -14.50 -25.36
N SER A 217 16.20 -13.63 -25.90
CA SER A 217 16.29 -12.22 -25.54
C SER A 217 15.27 -11.43 -26.36
N LEU A 218 14.07 -11.24 -25.81
CA LEU A 218 13.13 -10.21 -26.27
C LEU A 218 13.61 -8.86 -25.74
N ARG A 219 14.54 -8.25 -26.47
CA ARG A 219 14.66 -6.79 -26.55
C ARG A 219 13.57 -6.34 -27.51
N ASP A 220 12.63 -5.53 -27.03
CA ASP A 220 12.10 -4.48 -27.90
C ASP A 220 12.11 -3.15 -27.15
N SER A 221 12.68 -2.18 -27.84
CA SER A 221 13.09 -0.87 -27.37
C SER A 221 12.18 0.13 -28.06
N SER A 222 11.24 0.74 -27.35
CA SER A 222 10.53 1.92 -27.86
C SER A 222 10.33 2.96 -26.76
N LEU A 223 11.45 3.59 -26.36
CA LEU A 223 11.44 4.88 -25.69
C LEU A 223 10.98 5.95 -26.70
N HIS A 224 9.68 6.23 -26.74
CA HIS A 224 9.18 7.45 -27.36
C HIS A 224 9.47 8.65 -26.45
N HIS A 225 10.52 9.39 -26.79
CA HIS A 225 10.74 10.76 -26.35
C HIS A 225 9.52 11.61 -26.74
N ARG A 226 8.73 12.01 -25.74
CA ARG A 226 7.70 13.05 -25.89
C ARG A 226 8.33 14.39 -25.53
N THR A 227 8.65 15.18 -26.54
CA THR A 227 9.00 16.61 -26.41
C THR A 227 7.77 17.40 -25.98
N PRO A 228 7.88 18.31 -24.97
CA PRO A 228 6.82 19.26 -24.66
C PRO A 228 6.81 20.39 -25.70
N ASN A 229 5.63 20.62 -26.28
CA ASN A 229 5.36 21.67 -27.24
C ASN A 229 5.42 23.04 -26.54
N GLN A 230 6.19 23.94 -27.12
CA GLN A 230 6.34 25.34 -26.74
C GLN A 230 5.07 26.09 -27.18
N ILE A 231 4.36 26.72 -26.23
CA ILE A 231 3.21 27.59 -26.50
C ILE A 231 3.75 29.02 -26.57
N GLU A 232 3.73 29.62 -27.76
CA GLU A 232 3.89 31.06 -27.93
C GLU A 232 2.58 31.79 -27.56
N PRO A 233 2.66 32.95 -26.89
CA PRO A 233 1.54 33.87 -26.75
C PRO A 233 1.39 34.74 -28.01
N SER A 234 0.24 34.66 -28.66
CA SER A 234 -0.18 35.63 -29.68
C SER A 234 -0.82 36.82 -28.98
N ASP A 235 -0.20 37.98 -29.13
CA ASP A 235 -0.78 39.30 -28.84
C ASP A 235 -2.09 39.51 -29.59
N ARG A 236 -3.10 40.00 -28.87
CA ARG A 236 -4.13 40.94 -29.34
C ARG A 236 -4.84 41.61 -28.17
#